data_AF-A0A6H5L6N5-F1
#
_entry.id   AF-A0A6H5L6N5-F1
#
_cell.length_a   1.000
_cell.length_b   1.000
_cell.length_c   1.000
_cell.angle_alpha   90.00
_cell.angle_beta   90.00
_cell.angle_gamma   90.00
#
_symmetry.space_group_name_H-M   'P 1'
#
loop_
_entity.id
_entity.type
_entity.pdbx_description
1 polymer ?
#
loop_
_entity_poly.entity_id
_entity_poly.type
_entity_poly.pdbx_seq_one_letter_code
_entity_poly.pdbx_strand_id
1 'polypeptide(L)'
;MPPLLCLSRILESIFSFIFGDGDPNADMDQRRVEAAATVTADGDIVYVFPSLQTSAMGTGTAATQIGSKENARLAGLKSLSTADLRVALEAVGVRAMSMFERSELIDEAMAAGIAKLDNGNIVLEPRTSRGSSSSSGGGRGVVIPEPLMEETKPFSVAAGWKKFAAGVLGAVNLGGALYLQQLLSGPAFAGVTLPGYYGFVQASLLLLLGALPFLLTYAVALNVIPAVRFVLNKRENAKIEGRNFLRRKWAEAGRSGDAVISRKLKAAKTMTTDMKVIKPEDVEYTTAKTLADQGINQDDDLLDDFDARLRSSKE
;
A
#
# COMPACT_ATOMS: atom_id res chain seq x y z
N MET A 1 25.29 -35.52 -6.08
CA MET A 1 25.24 -34.04 -5.97
C MET A 1 26.68 -33.53 -5.97
N PRO A 2 27.07 -32.63 -6.89
CA PRO A 2 28.47 -32.21 -6.99
C PRO A 2 28.87 -31.38 -5.76
N PRO A 3 30.04 -31.64 -5.14
CA PRO A 3 30.47 -31.01 -3.89
C PRO A 3 30.65 -29.48 -3.98
N LEU A 4 30.90 -28.96 -5.19
CA LEU A 4 31.11 -27.53 -5.42
C LEU A 4 29.85 -26.67 -5.20
N LEU A 5 28.65 -27.21 -5.46
CA LEU A 5 27.39 -26.50 -5.21
C LEU A 5 27.04 -26.40 -3.72
N CYS A 6 27.67 -27.23 -2.88
CA CYS A 6 27.43 -27.21 -1.45
C CYS A 6 28.22 -26.06 -0.78
N LEU A 7 29.47 -25.86 -1.22
CA LEU A 7 30.33 -24.81 -0.69
C LEU A 7 29.79 -23.40 -1.01
N SER A 8 29.29 -23.19 -2.23
CA SER A 8 28.70 -21.89 -2.63
C SER A 8 27.51 -21.52 -1.76
N ARG A 9 26.62 -22.49 -1.48
CA ARG A 9 25.45 -22.27 -0.62
C ARG A 9 25.80 -21.98 0.84
N ILE A 10 26.95 -22.47 1.32
CA ILE A 10 27.43 -22.16 2.68
C ILE A 10 27.95 -20.72 2.74
N LEU A 11 28.76 -20.32 1.75
CA LEU A 11 29.30 -18.96 1.66
C LEU A 11 28.18 -17.92 1.49
N GLU A 12 27.18 -18.19 0.63
CA GLU A 12 25.99 -17.35 0.49
C GLU A 12 25.23 -17.19 1.82
N SER A 13 25.12 -18.28 2.59
CA SER A 13 24.44 -18.23 3.90
C SER A 13 25.20 -17.39 4.93
N ILE A 14 26.53 -17.48 4.95
CA ILE A 14 27.39 -16.68 5.84
C ILE A 14 27.36 -15.21 5.42
N PHE A 15 27.43 -14.93 4.12
CA PHE A 15 27.35 -13.57 3.59
C PHE A 15 25.98 -12.95 3.89
N SER A 16 24.89 -13.68 3.68
CA SER A 16 23.52 -13.29 4.06
C SER A 16 23.38 -13.02 5.56
N PHE A 17 24.02 -13.83 6.40
CA PHE A 17 24.02 -13.62 7.85
C PHE A 17 24.73 -12.31 8.25
N ILE A 18 25.91 -12.05 7.69
CA ILE A 18 26.73 -10.87 8.02
C ILE A 18 26.12 -9.60 7.41
N PHE A 19 25.85 -9.60 6.10
CA PHE A 19 25.49 -8.41 5.33
C PHE A 19 24.00 -8.31 5.01
N GLY A 20 23.34 -9.45 4.78
CA GLY A 20 21.92 -9.49 4.48
C GLY A 20 21.56 -9.76 3.03
N ASP A 21 20.25 -9.79 2.80
CA ASP A 21 19.63 -10.13 1.52
C ASP A 21 19.01 -8.92 0.81
N GLY A 22 19.22 -7.69 1.32
CA GLY A 22 18.68 -6.46 0.75
C GLY A 22 17.37 -5.96 1.39
N ASP A 23 16.71 -5.01 0.73
CA ASP A 23 15.39 -4.48 1.12
C ASP A 23 14.28 -5.33 0.48
N PRO A 24 13.42 -6.02 1.26
CA PRO A 24 12.31 -6.81 0.72
C PRO A 24 11.21 -5.96 0.07
N ASN A 25 11.28 -4.63 0.20
CA ASN A 25 10.27 -3.71 -0.31
C ASN A 25 10.71 -2.97 -1.60
N ALA A 26 11.84 -3.36 -2.20
CA ALA A 26 12.40 -2.65 -3.37
C ALA A 26 11.48 -2.67 -4.60
N ASP A 27 10.66 -3.72 -4.73
CA ASP A 27 9.70 -3.95 -5.82
C ASP A 27 8.27 -3.52 -5.48
N MET A 28 8.05 -2.85 -4.34
CA MET A 28 6.71 -2.53 -3.86
C MET A 28 5.90 -1.69 -4.84
N ASP A 29 6.53 -0.77 -5.56
CA ASP A 29 5.82 0.05 -6.55
C ASP A 29 5.43 -0.77 -7.78
N GLN A 30 6.22 -1.77 -8.16
CA GLN A 30 5.84 -2.72 -9.22
C GLN A 30 4.65 -3.56 -8.75
N ARG A 31 4.70 -4.09 -7.52
CA ARG A 31 3.57 -4.82 -6.91
C ARG A 31 2.30 -3.98 -6.81
N ARG A 32 2.40 -2.67 -6.57
CA ARG A 32 1.24 -1.75 -6.58
C ARG A 32 0.61 -1.65 -7.95
N VAL A 33 1.43 -1.55 -8.99
CA VAL A 33 0.98 -1.41 -10.38
C VAL A 33 0.40 -2.72 -10.89
N GLU A 34 1.03 -3.86 -10.58
CA GLU A 34 0.53 -5.20 -10.93
C GLU A 34 -0.79 -5.53 -10.23
N ALA A 35 -0.94 -5.19 -8.95
CA ALA A 35 -2.21 -5.35 -8.24
C ALA A 35 -3.35 -4.50 -8.84
N ALA A 36 -3.02 -3.47 -9.62
CA ALA A 36 -3.97 -2.65 -10.38
C ALA A 36 -4.14 -3.14 -11.84
N ALA A 37 -3.31 -4.06 -12.33
CA ALA A 37 -3.41 -4.60 -13.68
C ALA A 37 -4.41 -5.77 -13.71
N THR A 38 -5.35 -5.73 -14.64
CA THR A 38 -6.25 -6.84 -14.95
C THR A 38 -6.03 -7.31 -16.37
N VAL A 39 -5.95 -8.62 -16.57
CA VAL A 39 -5.81 -9.22 -17.91
C VAL A 39 -7.21 -9.51 -18.45
N THR A 40 -7.54 -8.93 -19.60
CA THR A 40 -8.80 -9.18 -20.30
C THR A 40 -8.75 -10.58 -20.93
N ALA A 41 -9.92 -11.21 -21.13
CA ALA A 41 -10.02 -12.54 -21.74
C ALA A 41 -9.34 -12.66 -23.12
N ASP A 42 -9.17 -11.53 -23.81
CA ASP A 42 -8.52 -11.43 -25.12
C ASP A 42 -6.98 -11.37 -25.05
N GLY A 43 -6.39 -11.39 -23.84
CA GLY A 43 -4.93 -11.39 -23.63
C GLY A 43 -4.30 -10.00 -23.42
N ASP A 44 -5.11 -8.94 -23.43
CA ASP A 44 -4.64 -7.57 -23.20
C ASP A 44 -4.47 -7.26 -21.70
N ILE A 45 -3.35 -6.60 -21.35
CA ILE A 45 -3.08 -6.12 -19.99
C ILE A 45 -3.65 -4.72 -19.84
N VAL A 46 -4.72 -4.57 -19.05
CA VAL A 46 -5.37 -3.28 -18.77
C VAL A 46 -5.00 -2.82 -17.37
N TYR A 47 -4.29 -1.70 -17.26
CA TYR A 47 -4.01 -1.06 -15.98
C TYR A 47 -5.25 -0.31 -15.50
N VAL A 48 -5.99 -0.92 -14.59
CA VAL A 48 -7.17 -0.33 -13.97
C VAL A 48 -6.74 0.33 -12.67
N PHE A 49 -6.47 1.63 -12.72
CA PHE A 49 -6.29 2.43 -11.51
C PHE A 49 -7.68 2.86 -11.02
N PRO A 50 -8.26 2.25 -9.96
CA PRO A 50 -9.62 2.57 -9.55
C PRO A 50 -9.74 4.03 -9.06
N SER A 51 -8.62 4.62 -8.62
CA SER A 51 -8.51 6.04 -8.31
C SER A 51 -8.57 6.96 -9.52
N LEU A 52 -8.18 6.50 -10.71
CA LEU A 52 -8.18 7.30 -11.95
C LEU A 52 -9.42 7.04 -12.82
N GLN A 53 -10.15 5.94 -12.62
CA GLN A 53 -11.30 5.55 -13.44
C GLN A 53 -12.65 6.15 -13.00
N THR A 54 -12.67 7.13 -12.10
CA THR A 54 -13.95 7.59 -11.51
C THR A 54 -14.75 8.56 -12.36
N SER A 55 -14.16 9.09 -13.44
CA SER A 55 -14.76 10.06 -14.38
C SER A 55 -15.34 9.42 -15.65
N ALA A 56 -14.96 8.19 -16.01
CA ALA A 56 -15.36 7.59 -17.30
C ALA A 56 -16.51 6.56 -17.23
N MET A 57 -17.03 6.21 -16.05
CA MET A 57 -18.14 5.26 -15.96
C MET A 57 -19.49 5.95 -16.16
N GLY A 58 -19.74 6.29 -17.43
CA GLY A 58 -20.98 6.84 -17.95
C GLY A 58 -22.19 6.03 -17.48
N THR A 59 -23.10 6.75 -16.84
CA THR A 59 -24.32 6.28 -16.19
C THR A 59 -25.40 5.88 -17.21
N GLY A 60 -25.12 4.96 -18.13
CA GLY A 60 -25.98 4.72 -19.30
C GLY A 60 -27.25 3.90 -19.07
N THR A 61 -27.24 2.87 -18.23
CA THR A 61 -28.32 1.85 -18.33
C THR A 61 -28.92 1.41 -16.99
N ALA A 62 -28.17 1.46 -15.89
CA ALA A 62 -28.68 1.08 -14.56
C ALA A 62 -29.35 2.24 -13.79
N ALA A 63 -28.97 3.50 -14.05
CA ALA A 63 -29.54 4.65 -13.34
C ALA A 63 -30.97 4.97 -13.80
N THR A 64 -31.31 4.71 -15.06
CA THR A 64 -32.66 4.94 -15.61
C THR A 64 -33.71 4.01 -14.97
N GLN A 65 -33.32 2.79 -14.58
CA GLN A 65 -34.24 1.85 -13.90
C GLN A 65 -34.33 2.06 -12.39
N ILE A 66 -33.25 2.51 -11.73
CA ILE A 66 -33.28 2.81 -10.29
C ILE A 66 -34.03 4.11 -10.04
N GLY A 67 -33.77 5.15 -10.84
CA GLY A 67 -34.48 6.43 -10.76
C GLY A 67 -35.97 6.32 -11.03
N SER A 68 -36.40 5.46 -11.98
CA SER A 68 -37.84 5.28 -12.24
C SER A 68 -38.58 4.58 -11.09
N LYS A 69 -37.95 3.58 -10.44
CA LYS A 69 -38.53 2.89 -9.28
C LYS A 69 -38.54 3.76 -8.03
N GLU A 70 -37.47 4.51 -7.78
CA GLU A 70 -37.37 5.43 -6.64
C GLU A 70 -38.35 6.61 -6.77
N ASN A 71 -38.50 7.16 -7.98
CA ASN A 71 -39.50 8.19 -8.26
C ASN A 71 -40.94 7.66 -8.12
N ALA A 72 -41.21 6.42 -8.51
CA ALA A 72 -42.52 5.78 -8.32
C ALA A 72 -42.85 5.55 -6.83
N ARG A 73 -41.87 5.16 -6.03
CA ARG A 73 -42.01 5.04 -4.56
C ARG A 73 -42.28 6.38 -3.90
N LEU A 74 -41.51 7.40 -4.27
CA LEU A 74 -41.70 8.75 -3.76
C LEU A 74 -43.10 9.30 -4.12
N ALA A 75 -43.58 9.02 -5.33
CA ALA A 75 -44.95 9.36 -5.74
C ALA A 75 -46.00 8.61 -4.91
N GLY A 76 -45.80 7.32 -4.64
CA GLY A 76 -46.65 6.51 -3.76
C GLY A 76 -46.72 7.07 -2.33
N LEU A 77 -45.57 7.39 -1.74
CA LEU A 77 -45.49 7.98 -0.39
C LEU A 77 -46.08 9.39 -0.32
N LYS A 78 -45.88 10.21 -1.36
CA LYS A 78 -46.49 11.53 -1.47
C LYS A 78 -48.00 11.49 -1.64
N SER A 79 -48.58 10.34 -2.01
CA SER A 79 -50.03 10.18 -2.09
C SER A 79 -50.69 9.81 -0.74
N LEU A 80 -49.91 9.43 0.27
CA LEU A 80 -50.40 9.03 1.58
C LEU A 80 -50.68 10.22 2.49
N SER A 81 -51.67 10.09 3.38
CA SER A 81 -51.92 11.08 4.42
C SER A 81 -50.83 11.03 5.51
N THR A 82 -50.68 12.12 6.28
CA THR A 82 -49.73 12.17 7.39
C THR A 82 -50.06 11.16 8.49
N ALA A 83 -51.34 10.84 8.68
CA ALA A 83 -51.78 9.80 9.61
C ALA A 83 -51.35 8.41 9.14
N ASP A 84 -51.54 8.11 7.85
CA ASP A 84 -51.19 6.82 7.26
C ASP A 84 -49.68 6.57 7.28
N LEU A 85 -48.88 7.61 7.02
CA LEU A 85 -47.41 7.53 7.11
C LEU A 85 -46.94 7.22 8.53
N ARG A 86 -47.57 7.81 9.54
CA ARG A 86 -47.25 7.53 10.96
C ARG A 86 -47.61 6.11 11.35
N VAL A 87 -48.78 5.62 10.93
CA VAL A 87 -49.22 4.24 11.17
C VAL A 87 -48.27 3.25 10.49
N ALA A 88 -47.85 3.52 9.25
CA ALA A 88 -46.90 2.67 8.54
C ALA A 88 -45.53 2.63 9.22
N LEU A 89 -45.02 3.79 9.67
CA LEU A 89 -43.74 3.88 10.39
C LEU A 89 -43.80 3.17 11.74
N GLU A 90 -44.88 3.35 12.50
CA GLU A 90 -45.08 2.71 13.80
C GLU A 90 -45.16 1.19 13.68
N ALA A 91 -45.81 0.68 12.64
CA ALA A 91 -45.87 -0.76 12.35
C ALA A 91 -44.50 -1.36 11.96
N VAL A 92 -43.56 -0.55 11.45
CA VAL A 92 -42.16 -0.96 11.19
C VAL A 92 -41.27 -0.72 12.43
N GLY A 93 -41.82 -0.18 13.52
CA GLY A 93 -41.10 0.07 14.77
C GLY A 93 -40.38 1.43 14.84
N VAL A 94 -40.69 2.35 13.92
CA VAL A 94 -40.14 3.71 13.90
C VAL A 94 -41.06 4.66 14.67
N ARG A 95 -40.49 5.40 15.63
CA ARG A 95 -41.25 6.30 16.51
C ARG A 95 -41.56 7.63 15.81
N ALA A 96 -42.59 7.65 14.99
CA ALA A 96 -42.98 8.81 14.18
C ALA A 96 -43.61 9.99 14.98
N MET A 97 -43.85 9.82 16.29
CA MET A 97 -44.49 10.84 17.14
C MET A 97 -43.65 12.10 17.35
N SER A 98 -42.33 12.04 17.17
CA SER A 98 -41.43 13.20 17.25
C SER A 98 -41.24 13.93 15.91
N MET A 99 -41.88 13.46 14.84
CA MET A 99 -41.72 14.00 13.48
C MET A 99 -42.91 14.91 13.18
N PHE A 100 -42.64 16.21 13.04
CA PHE A 100 -43.68 17.24 12.91
C PHE A 100 -43.92 17.60 11.45
N GLU A 101 -42.92 17.42 10.58
CA GLU A 101 -43.03 17.74 9.18
C GLU A 101 -43.39 16.51 8.33
N ARG A 102 -44.21 16.74 7.30
CA ARG A 102 -44.59 15.69 6.35
C ARG A 102 -43.40 15.20 5.51
N SER A 103 -42.46 16.08 5.20
CA SER A 103 -41.18 15.78 4.55
C SER A 103 -40.39 14.75 5.34
N GLU A 104 -40.21 14.98 6.65
CA GLU A 104 -39.48 14.08 7.54
C GLU A 104 -40.11 12.67 7.55
N LEU A 105 -41.44 12.59 7.63
CA LEU A 105 -42.16 11.31 7.58
C LEU A 105 -41.96 10.57 6.25
N ILE A 106 -41.89 11.29 5.13
CA ILE A 106 -41.67 10.69 3.81
C ILE A 106 -40.23 10.18 3.68
N ASP A 107 -39.25 10.95 4.16
CA ASP A 107 -37.84 10.59 4.11
C ASP A 107 -37.55 9.35 4.98
N GLU A 108 -38.13 9.29 6.16
CA GLU A 108 -38.00 8.14 7.05
C GLU A 108 -38.78 6.92 6.54
N ALA A 109 -39.94 7.11 5.91
CA ALA A 109 -40.67 6.02 5.27
C ALA A 109 -39.90 5.43 4.08
N MET A 110 -39.22 6.27 3.30
CA MET A 110 -38.27 5.83 2.27
C MET A 110 -37.12 5.02 2.88
N ALA A 111 -36.53 5.49 3.98
CA ALA A 111 -35.44 4.81 4.69
C ALA A 111 -35.87 3.47 5.32
N ALA A 112 -37.12 3.39 5.78
CA ALA A 112 -37.75 2.19 6.32
C ALA A 112 -38.14 1.17 5.23
N GLY A 113 -38.10 1.55 3.95
CA GLY A 113 -38.42 0.67 2.82
C GLY A 113 -39.94 0.53 2.55
N ILE A 114 -40.73 1.50 2.99
CA ILE A 114 -42.17 1.52 2.78
C ILE A 114 -42.43 2.02 1.35
N ALA A 115 -43.04 1.19 0.50
CA ALA A 115 -43.27 1.54 -0.91
C ALA A 115 -44.69 2.07 -1.17
N LYS A 116 -45.70 1.47 -0.53
CA LYS A 116 -47.12 1.85 -0.65
C LYS A 116 -47.94 1.20 0.48
N LEU A 117 -49.04 1.83 0.89
CA LEU A 117 -50.13 1.17 1.61
C LEU A 117 -51.21 0.79 0.60
N ASP A 118 -51.55 -0.50 0.52
CA ASP A 118 -52.64 -0.97 -0.32
C ASP A 118 -53.72 -1.58 0.59
N ASN A 119 -54.90 -0.96 0.64
CA ASN A 119 -56.05 -1.38 1.45
C ASN A 119 -55.72 -1.73 2.92
N GLY A 120 -54.83 -0.96 3.56
CA GLY A 120 -54.43 -1.14 4.95
C GLY A 120 -53.24 -2.08 5.19
N ASN A 121 -52.72 -2.73 4.15
CA ASN A 121 -51.49 -3.54 4.25
C ASN A 121 -50.26 -2.74 3.81
N ILE A 122 -49.21 -2.83 4.62
CA ILE A 122 -47.91 -2.21 4.34
C ILE A 122 -47.18 -3.11 3.34
N VAL A 123 -46.97 -2.59 2.12
CA VAL A 123 -46.13 -3.25 1.14
C VAL A 123 -44.68 -2.88 1.44
N LEU A 124 -44.00 -3.75 2.16
CA LEU A 124 -42.55 -3.72 2.33
C LEU A 124 -41.95 -4.35 1.07
N GLU A 125 -41.26 -3.55 0.26
CA GLU A 125 -40.36 -4.18 -0.69
C GLU A 125 -39.19 -4.79 0.09
N PRO A 126 -38.72 -6.00 -0.26
CA PRO A 126 -37.64 -6.63 0.46
C PRO A 126 -36.47 -5.66 0.51
N ARG A 127 -36.06 -5.27 1.73
CA ARG A 127 -34.71 -4.78 1.97
C ARG A 127 -33.83 -5.80 1.27
N THR A 128 -33.13 -5.38 0.22
CA THR A 128 -32.17 -6.25 -0.45
C THR A 128 -31.27 -6.76 0.66
N SER A 129 -31.49 -8.03 1.01
CA SER A 129 -30.88 -8.65 2.15
C SER A 129 -29.39 -8.54 1.93
N ARG A 130 -28.71 -7.88 2.86
CA ARG A 130 -27.26 -7.82 2.99
C ARG A 130 -26.80 -9.25 3.32
N GLY A 131 -26.86 -10.11 2.31
CA GLY A 131 -26.49 -11.51 2.37
C GLY A 131 -24.97 -11.61 2.32
N SER A 132 -24.41 -12.21 3.35
CA SER A 132 -23.07 -12.79 3.35
C SER A 132 -23.00 -13.88 2.27
N SER A 133 -22.64 -13.51 1.06
CA SER A 133 -22.15 -14.45 0.06
C SER A 133 -21.16 -13.75 -0.85
N SER A 134 -19.92 -14.18 -0.70
CA SER A 134 -18.80 -13.90 -1.57
C SER A 134 -19.12 -14.30 -3.02
N SER A 135 -19.56 -13.37 -3.85
CA SER A 135 -19.28 -13.35 -5.30
C SER A 135 -19.89 -12.11 -5.95
N SER A 136 -19.01 -11.29 -6.51
CA SER A 136 -19.18 -10.37 -7.64
C SER A 136 -20.62 -10.09 -8.13
N GLY A 137 -21.12 -8.87 -7.90
CA GLY A 137 -22.29 -8.34 -8.61
C GLY A 137 -23.15 -7.33 -7.84
N GLY A 138 -22.99 -6.03 -8.14
CA GLY A 138 -24.15 -5.13 -8.24
C GLY A 138 -24.70 -4.42 -7.00
N GLY A 139 -23.86 -3.87 -6.12
CA GLY A 139 -24.24 -2.83 -5.17
C GLY A 139 -23.12 -1.80 -5.07
N ARG A 140 -23.35 -0.57 -5.52
CA ARG A 140 -22.33 0.50 -5.65
C ARG A 140 -21.87 1.05 -4.27
N GLY A 141 -21.21 0.20 -3.50
CA GLY A 141 -20.21 0.64 -2.52
C GLY A 141 -18.88 0.86 -3.24
N VAL A 142 -18.09 1.83 -2.79
CA VAL A 142 -16.70 1.96 -3.24
C VAL A 142 -15.98 0.67 -2.85
N VAL A 143 -15.60 -0.16 -3.83
CA VAL A 143 -14.78 -1.36 -3.57
C VAL A 143 -13.39 -0.88 -3.24
N ILE A 144 -13.01 -1.00 -1.96
CA ILE A 144 -11.68 -0.61 -1.49
C ILE A 144 -10.77 -1.84 -1.63
N PRO A 145 -9.75 -1.80 -2.51
CA PRO A 145 -8.81 -2.90 -2.66
C PRO A 145 -8.08 -3.17 -1.35
N GLU A 146 -7.57 -4.38 -1.17
CA GLU A 146 -6.74 -4.69 -0.01
C GLU A 146 -5.50 -3.77 0.03
N PRO A 147 -5.19 -3.15 1.18
CA PRO A 147 -4.05 -2.24 1.25
C PRO A 147 -2.75 -3.05 1.11
N LEU A 148 -1.89 -2.63 0.17
CA LEU A 148 -0.56 -3.23 0.04
C LEU A 148 0.28 -2.94 1.30
N MET A 149 0.56 -4.00 2.07
CA MET A 149 1.38 -3.93 3.28
C MET A 149 2.85 -4.08 2.91
N GLU A 150 3.71 -3.30 3.55
CA GLU A 150 5.16 -3.51 3.47
C GLU A 150 5.56 -4.75 4.23
N GLU A 151 6.59 -5.43 3.74
CA GLU A 151 7.19 -6.57 4.42
C GLU A 151 8.25 -6.12 5.41
N THR A 152 8.28 -6.75 6.58
CA THR A 152 9.35 -6.51 7.57
C THR A 152 10.66 -7.08 7.05
N LYS A 153 11.76 -6.36 7.26
CA LYS A 153 13.11 -6.77 6.86
C LYS A 153 13.58 -7.96 7.70
N PRO A 154 13.69 -9.18 7.13
CA PRO A 154 14.19 -10.32 7.87
C PRO A 154 15.69 -10.13 8.14
N PHE A 155 16.18 -10.71 9.24
CA PHE A 155 17.61 -10.66 9.54
C PHE A 155 18.44 -11.42 8.49
N SER A 156 17.94 -12.58 8.04
CA SER A 156 18.49 -13.33 6.91
C SER A 156 17.43 -14.33 6.41
N VAL A 157 17.47 -14.67 5.13
CA VAL A 157 16.62 -15.68 4.47
C VAL A 157 17.13 -17.11 4.73
N ALA A 158 18.33 -17.27 5.31
CA ALA A 158 18.92 -18.58 5.58
C ALA A 158 18.10 -19.42 6.60
N ALA A 159 18.17 -20.74 6.46
CA ALA A 159 17.56 -21.69 7.40
C ALA A 159 18.03 -21.43 8.85
N GLY A 160 17.12 -21.58 9.83
CA GLY A 160 17.34 -21.15 11.22
C GLY A 160 18.61 -21.72 11.86
N TRP A 161 18.89 -23.01 11.66
CA TRP A 161 20.11 -23.64 12.17
C TRP A 161 21.40 -23.05 11.57
N LYS A 162 21.39 -22.61 10.30
CA LYS A 162 22.57 -22.00 9.67
C LYS A 162 22.93 -20.65 10.31
N LYS A 163 21.92 -19.87 10.70
CA LYS A 163 22.11 -18.61 11.44
C LYS A 163 22.71 -18.87 12.82
N PHE A 164 22.20 -19.88 13.51
CA PHE A 164 22.74 -20.30 14.81
C PHE A 164 24.19 -20.79 14.68
N ALA A 165 24.47 -21.68 13.72
CA ALA A 165 25.80 -22.20 13.46
C ALA A 165 26.79 -21.08 13.07
N ALA A 166 26.37 -20.10 12.25
CA ALA A 166 27.19 -18.94 11.91
C ALA A 166 27.48 -18.07 13.15
N GLY A 167 26.50 -17.87 14.03
CA GLY A 167 26.69 -17.17 15.31
C GLY A 167 27.65 -17.90 16.25
N VAL A 168 27.50 -19.21 16.40
CA VAL A 168 28.42 -20.05 17.20
C VAL A 168 29.84 -20.00 16.62
N LEU A 169 29.98 -20.10 15.30
CA LEU A 169 31.28 -20.01 14.63
C LEU A 169 31.93 -18.64 14.85
N GLY A 170 31.15 -17.56 14.82
CA GLY A 170 31.62 -16.21 15.15
C GLY A 170 32.11 -16.08 16.59
N ALA A 171 31.40 -16.67 17.56
CA ALA A 171 31.79 -16.68 18.97
C ALA A 171 33.06 -17.52 19.21
N VAL A 172 33.15 -18.70 18.58
CA VAL A 172 34.34 -19.56 18.65
C VAL A 172 35.56 -18.86 18.03
N ASN A 173 35.39 -18.19 16.89
CA ASN A 173 36.47 -17.44 16.24
C ASN A 173 36.98 -16.29 17.14
N LEU A 174 36.07 -15.53 17.77
CA LEU A 174 36.43 -14.46 18.69
C LEU A 174 37.12 -15.00 19.96
N GLY A 175 36.58 -16.06 20.56
CA GLY A 175 37.17 -16.70 21.73
C GLY A 175 38.56 -17.29 21.43
N GLY A 176 38.71 -17.93 20.26
CA GLY A 176 39.98 -18.46 19.79
C GLY A 176 41.03 -17.37 19.56
N ALA A 177 40.64 -16.25 18.94
CA ALA A 177 41.54 -15.10 18.76
C ALA A 177 42.00 -14.49 20.09
N LEU A 178 41.08 -14.33 21.05
CA LEU A 178 41.40 -13.83 22.39
C LEU A 178 42.30 -14.80 23.18
N TYR A 179 42.01 -16.10 23.09
CA TYR A 179 42.84 -17.13 23.72
C TYR A 179 44.25 -17.16 23.11
N LEU A 180 44.35 -17.08 21.78
CA LEU A 180 45.63 -17.00 21.08
C LEU A 180 46.40 -15.74 21.50
N GLN A 181 45.72 -14.60 21.62
CA GLN A 181 46.34 -13.39 22.16
C GLN A 181 46.87 -13.60 23.57
N GLN A 182 46.11 -14.24 24.46
CA GLN A 182 46.57 -14.52 25.82
C GLN A 182 47.81 -15.43 25.81
N LEU A 183 47.83 -16.44 24.95
CA LEU A 183 48.96 -17.36 24.81
C LEU A 183 50.23 -16.67 24.28
N LEU A 184 50.07 -15.69 23.38
CA LEU A 184 51.18 -15.00 22.73
C LEU A 184 51.62 -13.70 23.43
N SER A 185 50.83 -13.18 24.38
CA SER A 185 51.13 -11.96 25.14
C SER A 185 52.20 -12.16 26.23
N GLY A 186 52.75 -13.37 26.36
CA GLY A 186 53.88 -13.61 27.25
C GLY A 186 55.10 -12.75 26.87
N PRO A 187 55.99 -12.39 27.83
CA PRO A 187 57.20 -11.63 27.56
C PRO A 187 58.21 -12.50 26.79
N ALA A 188 57.94 -12.73 25.51
CA ALA A 188 58.79 -13.50 24.63
C ALA A 188 59.82 -12.55 23.98
N PHE A 189 61.04 -12.57 24.51
CA PHE A 189 62.26 -12.06 23.85
C PHE A 189 62.27 -10.57 23.49
N ALA A 190 61.59 -9.72 24.28
CA ALA A 190 61.71 -8.27 24.13
C ALA A 190 63.18 -7.85 24.35
N GLY A 191 63.85 -7.43 23.27
CA GLY A 191 65.20 -6.84 23.31
C GLY A 191 66.39 -7.79 23.10
N VAL A 192 66.17 -9.09 22.84
CA VAL A 192 67.27 -10.03 22.55
C VAL A 192 67.16 -10.52 21.12
N THR A 193 68.15 -10.26 20.27
CA THR A 193 68.23 -10.81 18.91
C THR A 193 68.97 -12.14 18.95
N LEU A 194 68.26 -13.23 18.64
CA LEU A 194 68.88 -14.55 18.56
C LEU A 194 69.45 -14.78 17.15
N PRO A 195 70.71 -15.23 16.99
CA PRO A 195 71.26 -15.59 15.69
C PRO A 195 70.87 -17.03 15.27
N GLY A 196 71.00 -17.33 13.98
CA GLY A 196 70.75 -18.67 13.43
C GLY A 196 69.28 -19.08 13.44
N TYR A 197 69.01 -20.38 13.65
CA TYR A 197 67.65 -20.93 13.64
C TYR A 197 66.69 -20.24 14.63
N TYR A 198 67.18 -19.91 15.82
CA TYR A 198 66.38 -19.23 16.84
C TYR A 198 65.98 -17.81 16.43
N GLY A 199 66.79 -17.13 15.62
CA GLY A 199 66.43 -15.83 15.02
C GLY A 199 65.30 -15.92 14.00
N PHE A 200 65.29 -16.99 13.20
CA PHE A 200 64.18 -17.26 12.30
C PHE A 200 62.87 -17.52 13.05
N VAL A 201 62.92 -18.29 14.15
CA VAL A 201 61.76 -18.52 15.04
C VAL A 201 61.30 -17.22 15.71
N GLN A 202 62.22 -16.37 16.14
CA GLN A 202 61.90 -15.06 16.70
C GLN A 202 61.21 -14.14 15.68
N ALA A 203 61.72 -14.09 14.44
CA ALA A 203 61.15 -13.27 13.37
C ALA A 203 59.75 -13.74 12.97
N SER A 204 59.51 -15.06 12.91
CA SER A 204 58.17 -15.60 12.60
C SER A 204 57.17 -15.34 13.73
N LEU A 205 57.61 -15.41 14.99
CA LEU A 205 56.80 -15.04 16.15
C LEU A 205 56.42 -13.55 16.14
N LEU A 206 57.38 -12.65 15.87
CA LEU A 206 57.11 -11.22 15.75
C LEU A 206 56.15 -10.88 14.61
N LEU A 207 56.28 -11.56 13.47
CA LEU A 207 55.34 -11.42 12.35
C LEU A 207 53.93 -11.85 12.75
N LEU A 208 53.78 -12.97 13.46
CA LEU A 208 52.49 -13.45 13.96
C LEU A 208 51.90 -12.46 14.97
N LEU A 209 52.71 -11.93 15.89
CA LEU A 209 52.30 -10.93 16.87
C LEU A 209 51.86 -9.62 16.19
N GLY A 210 52.54 -9.21 15.12
CA GLY A 210 52.15 -8.07 14.29
C GLY A 210 50.88 -8.29 13.47
N ALA A 211 50.58 -9.54 13.09
CA ALA A 211 49.35 -9.90 12.37
C ALA A 211 48.13 -10.07 13.30
N LEU A 212 48.36 -10.35 14.58
CA LEU A 212 47.32 -10.56 15.61
C LEU A 212 46.25 -9.45 15.68
N PRO A 213 46.57 -8.13 15.67
CA PRO A 213 45.54 -7.09 15.68
C PRO A 213 44.60 -7.14 14.47
N PHE A 214 45.09 -7.54 13.29
CA PHE A 214 44.25 -7.70 12.10
C PHE A 214 43.29 -8.88 12.24
N LEU A 215 43.78 -10.00 12.78
CA LEU A 215 42.96 -11.18 13.06
C LEU A 215 41.87 -10.86 14.10
N LEU A 216 42.21 -10.11 15.14
CA LEU A 216 41.25 -9.71 16.17
C LEU A 216 40.22 -8.73 15.64
N THR A 217 40.64 -7.74 14.84
CA THR A 217 39.72 -6.80 14.18
C THR A 217 38.71 -7.55 13.32
N TYR A 218 39.17 -8.55 12.56
CA TYR A 218 38.29 -9.41 11.77
C TYR A 218 37.33 -10.22 12.64
N ALA A 219 37.81 -10.86 13.71
CA ALA A 219 36.98 -11.66 14.62
C ALA A 219 35.91 -10.81 15.33
N VAL A 220 36.25 -9.57 15.72
CA VAL A 220 35.30 -8.61 16.29
C VAL A 220 34.28 -8.17 15.22
N ALA A 221 34.74 -7.80 14.03
CA ALA A 221 33.86 -7.35 12.95
C ALA A 221 32.79 -8.39 12.58
N LEU A 222 33.16 -9.68 12.52
CA LEU A 222 32.23 -10.78 12.24
C LEU A 222 31.07 -10.91 13.26
N ASN A 223 31.24 -10.39 14.48
CA ASN A 223 30.21 -10.41 15.51
C ASN A 223 29.48 -9.05 15.60
N VAL A 224 30.22 -7.95 15.50
CA VAL A 224 29.67 -6.59 15.65
C VAL A 224 28.79 -6.19 14.46
N ILE A 225 29.21 -6.47 13.23
CA ILE A 225 28.44 -6.13 12.01
C ILE A 225 27.01 -6.72 12.07
N PRO A 226 26.82 -8.05 12.27
CA PRO A 226 25.47 -8.61 12.37
C PRO A 226 24.70 -8.10 13.59
N ALA A 227 25.36 -7.84 14.73
CA ALA A 227 24.69 -7.31 15.93
C ALA A 227 24.14 -5.89 15.70
N VAL A 228 24.96 -4.99 15.15
CA VAL A 228 24.54 -3.62 14.79
C VAL A 228 23.39 -3.67 13.78
N ARG A 229 23.54 -4.49 12.74
CA ARG A 229 22.51 -4.66 11.71
C ARG A 229 21.20 -5.19 12.29
N PHE A 230 21.24 -6.14 13.21
CA PHE A 230 20.05 -6.64 13.90
C PHE A 230 19.29 -5.52 14.61
N VAL A 231 20.00 -4.63 15.31
CA VAL A 231 19.39 -3.46 15.98
C VAL A 231 18.78 -2.49 14.96
N LEU A 232 19.50 -2.18 13.86
CA LEU A 232 19.00 -1.30 12.80
C LEU A 232 17.74 -1.87 12.14
N ASN A 233 17.75 -3.15 11.75
CA ASN A 233 16.59 -3.83 11.16
C ASN A 233 15.39 -3.83 12.12
N LYS A 234 15.61 -4.04 13.43
CA LYS A 234 14.53 -3.99 14.43
C LYS A 234 13.89 -2.59 14.51
N ARG A 235 14.70 -1.53 14.41
CA ARG A 235 14.19 -0.14 14.39
C ARG A 235 13.45 0.18 13.10
N GLU A 236 13.93 -0.31 11.96
CA GLU A 236 13.25 -0.18 10.66
C GLU A 236 11.91 -0.92 10.66
N ASN A 237 11.88 -2.16 11.16
CA ASN A 237 10.67 -2.98 11.24
C ASN A 237 9.60 -2.34 12.12
N ALA A 238 9.97 -1.72 13.24
CA ALA A 238 9.02 -0.98 14.07
C ALA A 238 8.35 0.19 13.32
N LYS A 239 9.10 0.89 12.44
CA LYS A 239 8.54 1.94 11.58
C LYS A 239 7.62 1.35 10.52
N ILE A 240 8.02 0.26 9.88
CA ILE A 240 7.23 -0.47 8.88
C ILE A 240 5.90 -0.94 9.49
N GLU A 241 5.93 -1.53 10.67
CA GLU A 241 4.75 -1.97 11.41
C GLU A 241 3.81 -0.80 11.74
N GLY A 242 4.36 0.36 12.12
CA GLY A 242 3.59 1.58 12.34
C GLY A 242 2.87 2.06 11.06
N ARG A 243 3.56 2.06 9.91
CA ARG A 243 2.96 2.41 8.60
C ARG A 243 1.88 1.41 8.20
N ASN A 244 2.14 0.11 8.33
CA ASN A 244 1.19 -0.95 8.01
C ASN A 244 -0.04 -0.92 8.92
N PHE A 245 0.13 -0.59 10.19
CA PHE A 245 -0.98 -0.39 11.12
C PHE A 245 -1.91 0.74 10.65
N LEU A 246 -1.34 1.88 10.25
CA LEU A 246 -2.13 2.97 9.67
C LEU A 246 -2.84 2.52 8.39
N ARG A 247 -2.15 1.87 7.45
CA ARG A 247 -2.74 1.37 6.19
C ARG A 247 -3.93 0.44 6.43
N ARG A 248 -3.81 -0.49 7.40
CA ARG A 248 -4.90 -1.38 7.80
C ARG A 248 -6.09 -0.60 8.35
N LYS A 249 -5.84 0.34 9.28
CA LYS A 249 -6.89 1.19 9.85
C LYS A 249 -7.60 2.03 8.79
N TRP A 250 -6.89 2.61 7.83
CA TRP A 250 -7.50 3.39 6.74
C TRP A 250 -8.34 2.50 5.82
N ALA A 251 -7.86 1.30 5.48
CA ALA A 251 -8.63 0.36 4.68
C ALA A 251 -9.89 -0.13 5.39
N GLU A 252 -9.79 -0.43 6.68
CA GLU A 252 -10.93 -0.81 7.53
C GLU A 252 -11.94 0.33 7.65
N ALA A 253 -11.48 1.54 7.93
CA ALA A 253 -12.34 2.72 8.05
C ALA A 253 -13.07 3.01 6.73
N GLY A 254 -12.39 2.85 5.60
CA GLY A 254 -13.03 2.95 4.29
C GLY A 254 -14.09 1.87 4.04
N ARG A 255 -13.85 0.62 4.46
CA ARG A 255 -14.82 -0.49 4.31
C ARG A 255 -16.01 -0.35 5.25
N SER A 256 -15.83 0.26 6.41
CA SER A 256 -16.87 0.44 7.43
C SER A 256 -18.01 1.36 6.96
N GLY A 257 -17.80 2.15 5.90
CA GLY A 257 -18.83 3.02 5.33
C GLY A 257 -19.13 4.27 6.16
N ASP A 258 -18.21 4.69 7.04
CA ASP A 258 -18.35 5.88 7.89
C ASP A 258 -18.75 7.12 7.07
N ALA A 259 -19.78 7.83 7.55
CA ALA A 259 -20.39 8.99 6.88
C ALA A 259 -19.40 10.15 6.68
N VAL A 260 -18.38 10.26 7.51
CA VAL A 260 -17.32 11.26 7.37
C VAL A 260 -16.37 10.89 6.22
N ILE A 261 -16.00 9.62 6.13
CA ILE A 261 -15.07 9.11 5.11
C ILE A 261 -15.74 9.10 3.74
N SER A 262 -16.99 8.66 3.65
CA SER A 262 -17.76 8.71 2.40
C SER A 262 -17.95 10.14 1.89
N ARG A 263 -18.15 11.12 2.79
CA ARG A 263 -18.20 12.55 2.45
C ARG A 263 -16.87 13.07 1.92
N LYS A 264 -15.75 12.70 2.57
CA LYS A 264 -14.41 13.05 2.10
C LYS A 264 -14.08 12.40 0.75
N LEU A 265 -14.46 11.15 0.54
CA LEU A 265 -14.31 10.46 -0.74
C LEU A 265 -15.17 11.09 -1.83
N LYS A 266 -16.41 11.47 -1.53
CA LYS A 266 -17.29 12.18 -2.47
C LYS A 266 -16.76 13.57 -2.81
N ALA A 267 -16.27 14.31 -1.82
CA ALA A 267 -15.63 15.61 -2.01
C ALA A 267 -14.33 15.50 -2.82
N ALA A 268 -13.49 14.50 -2.52
CA ALA A 268 -12.29 14.21 -3.29
C ALA A 268 -12.63 13.85 -4.74
N LYS A 269 -13.68 13.06 -4.96
CA LYS A 269 -14.18 12.73 -6.31
C LYS A 269 -14.64 13.97 -7.08
N THR A 270 -15.24 14.96 -6.41
CA THR A 270 -15.61 16.23 -7.05
C THR A 270 -14.42 17.17 -7.24
N MET A 271 -13.33 16.97 -6.50
CA MET A 271 -12.09 17.76 -6.60
C MET A 271 -11.07 17.16 -7.57
N THR A 272 -11.21 15.87 -7.94
CA THR A 272 -10.52 15.32 -9.11
C THR A 272 -11.12 15.97 -10.35
N THR A 273 -10.50 17.07 -10.75
CA THR A 273 -10.74 17.78 -12.00
C THR A 273 -10.83 16.75 -13.12
N ASP A 274 -11.83 16.86 -13.99
CA ASP A 274 -11.86 16.12 -15.24
C ASP A 274 -10.51 16.30 -15.92
N MET A 275 -9.67 15.27 -15.89
CA MET A 275 -8.43 15.27 -16.64
C MET A 275 -8.84 15.25 -18.09
N LYS A 276 -8.89 16.44 -18.72
CA LYS A 276 -9.04 16.56 -20.17
C LYS A 276 -7.89 15.75 -20.77
N VAL A 277 -8.21 14.61 -21.36
CA VAL A 277 -7.25 13.81 -22.11
C VAL A 277 -6.85 14.66 -23.31
N ILE A 278 -5.68 15.28 -23.23
CA ILE A 278 -5.14 16.09 -24.32
C ILE A 278 -4.81 15.11 -25.44
N LYS A 279 -5.62 15.13 -26.50
CA LYS A 279 -5.37 14.33 -27.70
C LYS A 279 -4.24 14.97 -28.51
N PRO A 280 -3.55 14.21 -29.37
CA PRO A 280 -2.51 14.78 -30.25
C PRO A 280 -3.01 15.95 -31.11
N GLU A 281 -4.30 15.95 -31.47
CA GLU A 281 -4.96 17.08 -32.15
C GLU A 281 -5.17 18.33 -31.27
N ASP A 282 -5.26 18.19 -29.93
CA ASP A 282 -5.39 19.29 -28.96
C ASP A 282 -4.03 19.91 -28.56
N VAL A 283 -2.91 19.37 -29.06
CA VAL A 283 -1.56 19.87 -28.78
C VAL A 283 -1.14 20.85 -29.87
N GLU A 284 -1.24 22.15 -29.58
CA GLU A 284 -0.84 23.24 -30.49
C GLU A 284 0.68 23.26 -30.72
N TYR A 285 1.47 23.12 -29.66
CA TYR A 285 2.94 23.10 -29.74
C TYR A 285 3.51 21.72 -29.42
N THR A 286 4.06 21.05 -30.43
CA THR A 286 4.79 19.79 -30.26
C THR A 286 6.01 19.73 -31.19
N THR A 287 7.08 19.10 -30.73
CA THR A 287 8.32 18.90 -31.51
C THR A 287 8.13 18.01 -32.73
N ALA A 288 7.02 17.26 -32.77
CA ALA A 288 6.64 16.43 -33.91
C ALA A 288 5.96 17.23 -35.05
N LYS A 289 5.51 18.46 -34.81
CA LYS A 289 4.90 19.34 -35.83
C LYS A 289 5.96 20.35 -36.33
N THR A 290 6.09 20.49 -37.64
CA THR A 290 7.00 21.47 -38.27
C THR A 290 6.48 22.89 -38.04
N LEU A 291 7.37 23.89 -37.87
CA LEU A 291 7.01 25.30 -37.62
C LEU A 291 5.99 25.90 -38.60
N ALA A 292 5.93 25.40 -39.84
CA ALA A 292 4.96 25.84 -40.85
C ALA A 292 3.53 25.30 -40.60
N ASP A 293 3.40 24.13 -39.97
CA ASP A 293 2.12 23.51 -39.59
C ASP A 293 1.65 23.95 -38.19
N GLN A 294 2.48 24.68 -37.43
CA GLN A 294 2.15 25.25 -36.12
C GLN A 294 1.26 26.51 -36.20
N GLY A 295 0.66 26.79 -37.37
CA GLY A 295 -0.52 27.63 -37.55
C GLY A 295 -0.53 28.99 -36.84
N ILE A 296 0.16 29.99 -37.41
CA ILE A 296 0.07 31.42 -37.00
C ILE A 296 -1.34 32.02 -37.27
N ASN A 297 -2.27 31.26 -37.87
CA ASN A 297 -3.59 31.75 -38.28
C ASN A 297 -4.73 31.38 -37.30
N GLN A 298 -4.45 30.73 -36.16
CA GLN A 298 -5.46 30.36 -35.14
C GLN A 298 -5.41 31.25 -33.88
N ASP A 299 -4.56 32.28 -33.88
CA ASP A 299 -4.35 33.17 -32.73
C ASP A 299 -5.62 33.95 -32.34
N ASP A 300 -6.51 34.26 -33.29
CA ASP A 300 -7.71 35.08 -33.04
C ASP A 300 -8.74 34.38 -32.13
N ASP A 301 -9.02 33.09 -32.36
CA ASP A 301 -9.98 32.32 -31.55
C ASP A 301 -9.48 32.09 -30.11
N LEU A 302 -8.16 31.94 -29.93
CA LEU A 302 -7.52 31.77 -28.63
C LEU A 302 -7.50 33.08 -27.82
N LEU A 303 -7.27 34.20 -28.50
CA LEU A 303 -7.32 35.52 -27.87
C LEU A 303 -8.73 35.86 -27.43
N ASP A 304 -9.75 35.52 -28.21
CA ASP A 304 -11.16 35.74 -27.86
C ASP A 304 -11.62 34.87 -26.67
N ASP A 305 -11.22 33.59 -26.59
CA ASP A 305 -11.50 32.74 -25.40
C ASP A 305 -10.77 33.27 -24.16
N PHE A 306 -9.52 33.73 -24.33
CA PHE A 306 -8.75 34.33 -23.24
C PHE A 306 -9.40 35.62 -22.72
N ASP A 307 -9.86 36.49 -23.61
CA ASP A 307 -10.57 37.73 -23.29
C ASP A 307 -11.91 37.46 -22.59
N ALA A 308 -12.65 36.44 -23.03
CA ALA A 308 -13.89 36.00 -22.39
C ALA A 308 -13.63 35.54 -20.95
N ARG A 309 -12.56 34.77 -20.71
CA ARG A 309 -12.17 34.33 -19.35
C ARG A 309 -11.73 35.48 -18.46
N LEU A 310 -10.98 36.45 -18.99
CA LEU A 310 -10.59 37.65 -18.25
C LEU A 310 -11.81 38.46 -17.78
N ARG A 311 -12.81 38.62 -18.65
CA ARG A 311 -14.07 39.29 -18.31
C ARG A 311 -14.86 38.52 -17.25
N SER A 312 -14.93 37.19 -17.37
CA SER A 312 -15.62 36.34 -16.39
C SER A 312 -14.97 36.29 -15.00
N SER A 313 -13.66 36.58 -14.87
CA SER A 313 -12.96 36.54 -13.57
C SER A 313 -13.04 37.85 -12.78
N LYS A 314 -13.55 38.92 -13.40
CA LYS A 314 -13.72 40.24 -12.79
C LYS A 314 -15.10 40.47 -12.18
N GLU A 315 -16.06 39.59 -12.44
CA GLU A 315 -17.35 39.51 -11.73
C GLU A 315 -17.26 38.54 -10.55
#